data_AF-A0A819Q592-F1
#
_entry.id   AF-A0A819Q592-F1
#
_cell.length_a   1.000
_cell.length_b   1.000
_cell.length_c   1.000
_cell.angle_alpha   90.00
_cell.angle_beta   90.00
_cell.angle_gamma   90.00
#
_symmetry.space_group_name_H-M   'P 1'
#
loop_
_entity.id
_entity.type
_entity.pdbx_description
1 polymer ?
#
loop_
_entity_poly.entity_id
_entity_poly.type
_entity_poly.pdbx_seq_one_letter_code
_entity_poly.pdbx_strand_id
1 'polypeptide(L)'
;CFFGEDQVRLVNGDITTISELRSGMRVYSMNNRNELMEDEVIMILHRDPDETDLFCVIETSDPRYKLSVTCDHYVAVSDGSKTQYLMSNHVKSTEHFVYVHNDLNHQLELVQVTNVLRLYKTGLYSLTTNEGTLVVNNIVASCYSNVTSITTAHNILGLFRVYYRVAKWFSVEEPFKMRTNGIPKPTGIIVLRTTQHHTASHRLDDEHRV
;
A
#
# COMPACT_ATOMS: atom_id res chain seq x y z
N CYS A 1 -0.15 -1.56 2.48
CA CYS A 1 0.68 -0.41 2.91
C CYS A 1 2.09 -0.87 3.32
N PHE A 2 3.06 0.04 3.24
CA PHE A 2 4.41 -0.02 3.80
C PHE A 2 4.44 0.58 5.21
N PHE A 3 5.42 0.18 6.00
CA PHE A 3 5.70 0.78 7.30
C PHE A 3 6.47 2.09 7.12
N GLY A 4 6.05 3.15 7.81
CA GLY A 4 6.60 4.50 7.61
C GLY A 4 8.10 4.65 7.85
N GLU A 5 8.68 3.87 8.77
CA GLU A 5 10.11 3.96 9.13
C GLU A 5 11.02 3.08 8.26
N ASP A 6 10.46 2.22 7.42
CA ASP A 6 11.28 1.46 6.46
C ASP A 6 11.99 2.45 5.51
N GLN A 7 13.19 2.11 5.09
CA GLN A 7 14.09 2.99 4.36
C GLN A 7 14.06 2.75 2.85
N VAL A 8 14.31 3.81 2.10
CA VAL A 8 14.41 3.80 0.65
C VAL A 8 15.67 4.54 0.25
N ARG A 9 16.50 3.87 -0.56
CA ARG A 9 17.66 4.48 -1.20
C ARG A 9 17.19 5.22 -2.45
N LEU A 10 17.50 6.51 -2.51
CA LEU A 10 17.26 7.36 -3.66
C LEU A 10 18.38 7.19 -4.68
N VAL A 11 18.08 7.49 -5.94
CA VAL A 11 19.06 7.39 -7.05
C VAL A 11 20.25 8.32 -6.87
N ASN A 12 20.08 9.45 -6.17
CA ASN A 12 21.17 10.37 -5.84
C ASN A 12 22.10 9.87 -4.72
N GLY A 13 21.85 8.69 -4.15
CA GLY A 13 22.62 8.07 -3.08
C GLY A 13 22.08 8.30 -1.68
N ASP A 14 21.16 9.26 -1.51
CA ASP A 14 20.56 9.56 -0.20
C ASP A 14 19.68 8.40 0.28
N ILE A 15 19.48 8.31 1.58
CA ILE A 15 18.55 7.38 2.22
C ILE A 15 17.48 8.21 2.93
N THR A 16 16.21 7.86 2.70
CA THR A 16 15.05 8.47 3.36
C THR A 16 14.11 7.38 3.87
N THR A 17 13.10 7.75 4.64
CA THR A 17 12.06 6.82 5.08
C THR A 17 10.87 6.82 4.11
N ILE A 18 10.07 5.75 4.12
CA ILE A 18 8.80 5.68 3.40
C ILE A 18 7.90 6.87 3.74
N SER A 19 7.87 7.28 5.01
CA SER A 19 7.04 8.40 5.47
C SER A 19 7.44 9.78 4.89
N GLU A 20 8.69 9.88 4.44
CA GLU A 20 9.30 11.09 3.89
C GLU A 20 9.28 11.12 2.36
N LEU A 21 8.97 10.01 1.69
CA LEU A 21 8.84 9.98 0.24
C LEU A 21 7.77 10.96 -0.26
N ARG A 22 8.08 11.60 -1.38
CA ARG A 22 7.23 12.57 -2.09
C ARG A 22 7.22 12.24 -3.58
N SER A 23 6.18 12.71 -4.26
CA SER A 23 6.11 12.67 -5.71
C SER A 23 7.34 13.36 -6.34
N GLY A 24 7.84 12.80 -7.44
CA GLY A 24 9.01 13.30 -8.15
C GLY A 24 10.35 12.77 -7.63
N MET A 25 10.40 12.15 -6.44
CA MET A 25 11.63 11.56 -5.92
C MET A 25 12.05 10.34 -6.74
N ARG A 26 13.35 10.29 -7.08
CA ARG A 26 13.97 9.23 -7.88
C ARG A 26 14.38 8.06 -6.99
N VAL A 27 13.86 6.88 -7.31
CA VAL A 27 14.00 5.65 -6.49
C VAL A 27 14.43 4.48 -7.37
N TYR A 28 14.76 3.35 -6.75
CA TYR A 28 14.99 2.10 -7.47
C TYR A 28 13.73 1.21 -7.48
N SER A 29 13.57 0.50 -8.58
CA SER A 29 12.42 -0.34 -8.90
C SER A 29 12.88 -1.59 -9.64
N MET A 30 11.97 -2.55 -9.84
CA MET A 30 12.21 -3.77 -10.60
C MET A 30 11.32 -3.78 -11.84
N ASN A 31 11.93 -3.97 -13.01
CA ASN A 31 11.20 -4.06 -14.27
C ASN A 31 10.60 -5.48 -14.49
N ASN A 32 9.85 -5.64 -15.59
CA ASN A 32 9.24 -6.92 -15.97
C ASN A 32 10.22 -8.06 -16.34
N ARG A 33 11.52 -7.77 -16.48
CA ARG A 33 12.60 -8.74 -16.66
C ARG A 33 13.32 -9.09 -15.36
N ASN A 34 12.81 -8.61 -14.22
CA ASN A 34 13.43 -8.74 -12.90
C ASN A 34 14.79 -8.03 -12.77
N GLU A 35 15.01 -6.98 -13.55
CA GLU A 35 16.23 -6.18 -13.48
C GLU A 35 15.99 -4.92 -12.66
N LEU A 36 17.02 -4.49 -11.93
CA LEU A 36 17.02 -3.20 -11.25
C LEU A 36 16.91 -2.07 -12.28
N MET A 37 16.10 -1.06 -11.98
CA MET A 37 16.07 0.17 -12.75
C MET A 37 15.80 1.40 -11.89
N GLU A 38 16.17 2.57 -12.39
CA GLU A 38 15.74 3.84 -11.82
C GLU A 38 14.28 4.14 -12.20
N ASP A 39 13.52 4.64 -11.23
CA ASP A 39 12.12 5.01 -11.36
C ASP A 39 11.85 6.30 -10.55
N GLU A 40 10.60 6.71 -10.49
CA GLU A 40 10.12 7.92 -9.85
C GLU A 40 8.84 7.61 -9.06
N VAL A 41 8.76 8.13 -7.84
CA VAL A 41 7.50 8.13 -7.08
C VAL A 41 6.52 9.06 -7.78
N ILE A 42 5.39 8.54 -8.24
CA ILE A 42 4.38 9.33 -8.96
C ILE A 42 3.41 9.95 -7.97
N MET A 43 2.93 9.17 -7.02
CA MET A 43 1.85 9.57 -6.13
C MET A 43 1.89 8.82 -4.80
N ILE A 44 1.52 9.50 -3.73
CA ILE A 44 1.20 8.90 -2.44
C ILE A 44 -0.30 8.57 -2.43
N LEU A 45 -0.64 7.28 -2.33
CA LEU A 45 -2.01 6.75 -2.37
C LEU A 45 -2.67 6.69 -1.00
N HIS A 46 -1.88 6.42 0.05
CA HIS A 46 -2.37 6.34 1.42
C HIS A 46 -1.32 6.88 2.39
N ARG A 47 -1.76 7.63 3.40
CA ARG A 47 -0.90 8.16 4.47
C ARG A 47 -1.71 8.32 5.73
N ASP A 48 -1.51 7.43 6.68
CA ASP A 48 -2.06 7.53 8.03
C ASP A 48 -0.95 7.23 9.06
N PRO A 49 -0.32 8.26 9.65
CA PRO A 49 0.78 8.08 10.60
C PRO A 49 0.34 7.51 11.96
N ASP A 50 -0.95 7.62 12.30
CA ASP A 50 -1.47 7.27 13.64
C ASP A 50 -2.21 5.92 13.63
N GLU A 51 -2.57 5.40 12.45
CA GLU A 51 -3.19 4.09 12.29
C GLU A 51 -2.21 2.96 12.63
N THR A 52 -2.71 1.96 13.36
CA THR A 52 -1.98 0.74 13.71
C THR A 52 -2.66 -0.45 13.04
N ASP A 53 -1.88 -1.24 12.33
CA ASP A 53 -2.35 -2.44 11.63
C ASP A 53 -1.35 -3.59 11.77
N LEU A 54 -1.74 -4.78 11.32
CA LEU A 54 -0.91 -5.97 11.32
C LEU A 54 0.01 -5.99 10.10
N PHE A 55 1.31 -5.96 10.38
CA PHE A 55 2.37 -6.07 9.38
C PHE A 55 2.95 -7.47 9.35
N CYS A 56 3.19 -7.95 8.13
CA CYS A 56 4.00 -9.12 7.85
C CYS A 56 5.43 -8.64 7.59
N VAL A 57 6.34 -8.96 8.50
CA VAL A 57 7.76 -8.59 8.45
C VAL A 57 8.55 -9.75 7.86
N ILE A 58 9.00 -9.59 6.62
CA ILE A 58 9.76 -10.59 5.86
C ILE A 58 11.24 -10.37 6.14
N GLU A 59 11.90 -11.40 6.66
CA GLU A 59 13.34 -11.39 6.95
C GLU A 59 14.09 -12.27 5.96
N THR A 60 15.22 -11.78 5.43
CA THR A 60 16.07 -12.53 4.50
C THR A 60 17.21 -13.25 5.22
N SER A 61 17.90 -14.14 4.51
CA SER A 61 19.10 -14.84 5.01
C SER A 61 20.33 -13.92 5.04
N ASP A 62 21.32 -14.12 4.19
CA ASP A 62 22.49 -13.25 4.07
C ASP A 62 22.50 -12.65 2.66
N PRO A 63 22.53 -11.31 2.51
CA PRO A 63 22.45 -10.28 3.57
C PRO A 63 21.11 -10.27 4.33
N ARG A 64 21.17 -9.93 5.62
CA ARG A 64 20.00 -9.81 6.51
C ARG A 64 19.30 -8.45 6.32
N TYR A 65 18.15 -8.48 5.69
CA TYR A 65 17.24 -7.35 5.53
C TYR A 65 15.85 -7.68 6.08
N LYS A 66 15.06 -6.64 6.32
CA LYS A 66 13.67 -6.76 6.79
C LYS A 66 12.76 -5.85 6.00
N LEU A 67 11.70 -6.39 5.42
CA LEU A 67 10.64 -5.62 4.77
C LEU A 67 9.38 -5.68 5.61
N SER A 68 8.83 -4.53 6.01
CA SER A 68 7.60 -4.43 6.78
C SER A 68 6.45 -3.92 5.89
N VAL A 69 5.53 -4.81 5.53
CA VAL A 69 4.33 -4.46 4.76
C VAL A 69 3.08 -5.03 5.43
N THR A 70 1.92 -4.42 5.21
CA THR A 70 0.64 -4.99 5.67
C THR A 70 0.48 -6.42 5.14
N CYS A 71 -0.21 -7.27 5.89
CA CYS A 71 -0.32 -8.70 5.58
C CYS A 71 -1.10 -9.04 4.28
N ASP A 72 -1.66 -8.03 3.61
CA ASP A 72 -2.35 -8.11 2.32
C ASP A 72 -1.57 -7.47 1.16
N HIS A 73 -0.35 -7.00 1.42
CA HIS A 73 0.52 -6.35 0.43
C HIS A 73 1.21 -7.40 -0.44
N TYR A 74 1.25 -7.16 -1.76
CA TYR A 74 1.98 -8.04 -2.66
C TYR A 74 3.50 -7.80 -2.60
N VAL A 75 4.26 -8.89 -2.56
CA VAL A 75 5.73 -8.90 -2.59
C VAL A 75 6.18 -9.75 -3.78
N ALA A 76 7.22 -9.29 -4.47
CA ALA A 76 7.83 -10.07 -5.54
C ALA A 76 8.65 -11.21 -4.93
N VAL A 77 8.21 -12.44 -5.19
CA VAL A 77 8.89 -13.65 -4.73
C VAL A 77 9.24 -14.55 -5.91
N SER A 78 10.21 -15.43 -5.70
CA SER A 78 10.60 -16.48 -6.63
C SER A 78 10.71 -17.81 -5.90
N ASP A 79 10.37 -18.90 -6.57
CA ASP A 79 10.65 -20.27 -6.14
C ASP A 79 11.99 -20.78 -6.71
N GLY A 80 12.78 -19.90 -7.34
CA GLY A 80 14.02 -20.21 -8.04
C GLY A 80 13.84 -20.41 -9.54
N SER A 81 12.61 -20.51 -10.03
CA SER A 81 12.31 -20.68 -11.46
C SER A 81 11.55 -19.50 -12.06
N LYS A 82 10.59 -18.94 -11.32
CA LYS A 82 9.69 -17.91 -11.83
C LYS A 82 9.34 -16.88 -10.77
N THR A 83 9.31 -15.62 -11.19
CA THR A 83 8.77 -14.52 -10.39
C THR A 83 7.25 -14.59 -10.32
N GLN A 84 6.73 -14.44 -9.11
CA GLN A 84 5.31 -14.25 -8.86
C GLN A 84 5.12 -13.18 -7.77
N TYR A 85 3.95 -12.56 -7.77
CA TYR A 85 3.56 -11.63 -6.71
C TYR A 85 2.63 -12.37 -5.76
N LEU A 86 3.08 -12.56 -4.52
CA LEU A 86 2.29 -13.15 -3.44
C LEU A 86 1.93 -12.10 -2.40
N MET A 87 0.74 -12.22 -1.82
CA MET A 87 0.41 -11.48 -0.60
C MET A 87 1.41 -11.88 0.49
N SER A 88 1.86 -10.90 1.27
CA SER A 88 2.90 -11.05 2.29
C SER A 88 2.54 -12.09 3.35
N ASN A 89 1.25 -12.29 3.69
CA ASN A 89 0.79 -13.36 4.57
C ASN A 89 0.95 -14.78 4.01
N HIS A 90 1.13 -14.95 2.70
CA HIS A 90 1.35 -16.21 2.00
C HIS A 90 2.83 -16.43 1.65
N VAL A 91 3.71 -15.49 1.97
CA VAL A 91 5.15 -15.70 1.85
C VAL A 91 5.57 -16.71 2.90
N LYS A 92 6.30 -17.74 2.47
CA LYS A 92 6.77 -18.83 3.32
C LYS A 92 8.28 -18.74 3.50
N SER A 93 8.73 -18.87 4.74
CA SER A 93 10.14 -19.07 5.06
C SER A 93 10.65 -20.35 4.40
N THR A 94 11.93 -20.35 4.01
CA THR A 94 12.68 -21.47 3.44
C THR A 94 12.25 -21.95 2.04
N GLU A 95 11.01 -21.72 1.63
CA GLU A 95 10.50 -22.08 0.30
C GLU A 95 10.67 -20.94 -0.73
N HIS A 96 10.53 -19.68 -0.30
CA HIS A 96 10.55 -18.53 -1.20
C HIS A 96 11.83 -17.71 -1.08
N PHE A 97 12.17 -17.07 -2.19
CA PHE A 97 13.22 -16.07 -2.32
C PHE A 97 12.57 -14.71 -2.64
N VAL A 98 13.18 -13.63 -2.18
CA VAL A 98 12.83 -12.27 -2.55
C VAL A 98 13.98 -11.64 -3.33
N TYR A 99 13.66 -10.62 -4.13
CA TYR A 99 14.66 -9.84 -4.84
C TYR A 99 15.25 -8.79 -3.92
N VAL A 100 16.56 -8.84 -3.75
CA VAL A 100 17.34 -7.91 -2.93
C VAL A 100 18.26 -7.10 -3.83
N HIS A 101 18.28 -5.78 -3.63
CA HIS A 101 19.23 -4.89 -4.30
C HIS A 101 20.60 -4.98 -3.62
N ASN A 102 21.57 -5.47 -4.39
CA ASN A 102 22.97 -5.52 -4.00
C ASN A 102 23.67 -4.22 -4.42
N ASP A 103 24.03 -3.41 -3.43
CA ASP A 103 24.63 -2.09 -3.64
C ASP A 103 26.02 -2.17 -4.31
N LEU A 104 26.72 -3.30 -4.28
CA LEU A 104 28.09 -3.43 -4.83
C LEU A 104 28.10 -3.60 -6.35
N ASN A 105 27.15 -4.36 -6.90
CA ASN A 105 27.07 -4.67 -8.32
C ASN A 105 25.89 -3.98 -9.03
N HIS A 106 25.05 -3.25 -8.28
CA HIS A 106 23.84 -2.59 -8.77
C HIS A 106 22.89 -3.54 -9.49
N GLN A 107 22.71 -4.75 -8.95
CA GLN A 107 21.80 -5.76 -9.48
C GLN A 107 20.84 -6.27 -8.40
N LEU A 108 19.80 -6.95 -8.87
CA LEU A 108 18.90 -7.70 -8.00
C LEU A 108 19.38 -9.15 -7.89
N GLU A 109 19.46 -9.64 -6.66
CA GLU A 109 19.79 -11.03 -6.35
C GLU A 109 18.65 -11.71 -5.60
N LEU A 110 18.51 -13.02 -5.78
CA LEU A 110 17.53 -13.81 -5.05
C LEU A 110 18.09 -14.21 -3.70
N VAL A 111 17.44 -13.76 -2.62
CA VAL A 111 17.82 -14.09 -1.24
C VAL A 111 16.68 -14.82 -0.56
N GLN A 112 17.01 -15.91 0.12
CA GLN A 112 16.02 -16.78 0.75
C GLN A 112 15.34 -16.05 1.90
N VAL A 113 14.03 -16.21 2.02
CA VAL A 113 13.26 -15.76 3.19
C VAL A 113 13.53 -16.72 4.35
N THR A 114 14.00 -16.20 5.48
CA THR A 114 14.26 -16.99 6.69
C THR A 114 13.08 -16.97 7.63
N ASN A 115 12.33 -15.87 7.66
CA ASN A 115 11.22 -15.69 8.59
C ASN A 115 10.16 -14.74 8.04
N VAL A 116 8.92 -14.94 8.49
CA VAL A 116 7.79 -14.03 8.25
C VAL A 116 7.06 -13.82 9.56
N LEU A 117 7.40 -12.71 10.23
CA LEU A 117 6.82 -12.34 11.52
C LEU A 117 5.54 -11.54 11.32
N ARG A 118 4.60 -11.63 12.27
CA ARG A 118 3.39 -10.80 12.29
C ARG A 118 3.44 -9.85 13.48
N LEU A 119 3.58 -8.57 13.21
CA LEU A 119 3.77 -7.54 14.23
C LEU A 119 2.80 -6.38 13.99
N TYR A 120 2.16 -5.89 15.05
CA TYR A 120 1.42 -4.63 14.96
C TYR A 120 2.42 -3.47 14.88
N LYS A 121 2.24 -2.59 13.90
CA LYS A 121 3.06 -1.38 13.73
C LYS A 121 2.15 -0.20 13.42
N THR A 122 2.59 0.99 13.82
CA THR A 122 1.87 2.26 13.63
C THR A 122 2.49 3.05 12.49
N GLY A 123 1.67 3.60 11.60
CA GLY A 123 2.10 4.38 10.45
C GLY A 123 2.00 3.60 9.13
N LEU A 124 0.86 3.78 8.45
CA LEU A 124 0.54 3.16 7.17
C LEU A 124 0.77 4.13 6.02
N TYR A 125 1.57 3.68 5.05
CA TYR A 125 1.88 4.47 3.86
C TYR A 125 1.70 3.63 2.60
N SER A 126 1.14 4.20 1.54
CA SER A 126 1.10 3.58 0.22
C SER A 126 1.43 4.63 -0.81
N LEU A 127 2.20 4.24 -1.82
CA LEU A 127 2.62 5.07 -2.93
C LEU A 127 2.66 4.21 -4.18
N THR A 128 2.77 4.85 -5.35
CA THR A 128 3.06 4.15 -6.60
C THR A 128 4.19 4.81 -7.36
N THR A 129 5.00 3.98 -8.00
CA THR A 129 6.02 4.35 -8.98
C THR A 129 5.50 4.16 -10.42
N ASN A 130 6.33 4.41 -11.45
CA ASN A 130 5.93 4.09 -12.84
C ASN A 130 5.77 2.59 -13.03
N GLU A 131 6.73 1.79 -12.55
CA GLU A 131 6.70 0.34 -12.71
C GLU A 131 5.71 -0.32 -11.74
N GLY A 132 5.38 0.33 -10.61
CA GLY A 132 4.52 -0.24 -9.59
C GLY A 132 5.24 -1.23 -8.67
N THR A 133 6.58 -1.17 -8.63
CA THR A 133 7.42 -1.79 -7.60
C THR A 133 8.34 -0.73 -6.97
N LEU A 134 8.92 -1.05 -5.82
CA LEU A 134 9.83 -0.18 -5.08
C LEU A 134 10.83 -1.04 -4.30
N VAL A 135 12.09 -0.62 -4.25
CA VAL A 135 13.10 -1.19 -3.36
C VAL A 135 13.01 -0.52 -1.98
N VAL A 136 12.70 -1.30 -0.95
CA VAL A 136 12.51 -0.86 0.43
C VAL A 136 13.33 -1.74 1.37
N ASN A 137 14.18 -1.15 2.21
CA ASN A 137 15.18 -1.87 3.01
C ASN A 137 15.95 -2.90 2.16
N ASN A 138 16.37 -2.48 0.96
CA ASN A 138 17.02 -3.31 -0.05
C ASN A 138 16.15 -4.45 -0.64
N ILE A 139 14.90 -4.65 -0.23
CA ILE A 139 14.02 -5.71 -0.76
C ILE A 139 13.00 -5.11 -1.73
N VAL A 140 12.77 -5.77 -2.87
CA VAL A 140 11.73 -5.37 -3.83
C VAL A 140 10.34 -5.71 -3.29
N ALA A 141 9.47 -4.71 -3.26
CA ALA A 141 8.06 -4.86 -2.95
C ALA A 141 7.20 -4.32 -4.09
N SER A 142 5.98 -4.86 -4.22
CA SER A 142 4.98 -4.22 -5.08
C SER A 142 4.52 -2.91 -4.43
N CYS A 143 3.98 -2.00 -5.22
CA CYS A 143 3.25 -0.82 -4.72
C CYS A 143 1.75 -1.08 -4.51
N TYR A 144 1.27 -2.31 -4.76
CA TYR A 144 -0.14 -2.68 -4.68
C TYR A 144 -0.45 -3.52 -3.44
N SER A 145 -1.49 -3.12 -2.71
CA SER A 145 -2.22 -3.96 -1.74
C SER A 145 -3.63 -4.25 -2.28
N ASN A 146 -4.23 -5.35 -1.82
CA ASN A 146 -5.51 -5.92 -2.25
C ASN A 146 -6.52 -4.92 -2.86
N VAL A 147 -6.44 -4.71 -4.18
CA VAL A 147 -7.55 -4.20 -4.98
C VAL A 147 -8.03 -5.38 -5.81
N THR A 148 -9.23 -5.85 -5.50
CA THR A 148 -9.97 -6.81 -6.32
C THR A 148 -9.91 -6.36 -7.78
N SER A 149 -9.17 -7.13 -8.60
CA SER A 149 -8.69 -6.81 -9.95
C SER A 149 -7.48 -5.86 -10.01
N ILE A 150 -6.29 -6.47 -9.91
CA ILE A 150 -4.99 -5.89 -10.30
C ILE A 150 -5.07 -5.24 -11.70
N THR A 151 -5.87 -5.78 -12.63
CA THR A 151 -6.06 -5.23 -13.98
C THR A 151 -6.83 -3.90 -13.96
N THR A 152 -7.85 -3.77 -13.11
CA THR A 152 -8.64 -2.54 -12.99
C THR A 152 -7.83 -1.43 -12.31
N ALA A 153 -7.11 -1.78 -11.24
CA ALA A 153 -6.17 -0.86 -10.59
C ALA A 153 -5.07 -0.41 -11.57
N HIS A 154 -4.49 -1.33 -12.35
CA HIS A 154 -3.52 -1.01 -13.39
C HIS A 154 -4.08 -0.07 -14.47
N ASN A 155 -5.32 -0.26 -14.93
CA ASN A 155 -5.91 0.60 -15.94
C ASN A 155 -6.16 2.02 -15.42
N ILE A 156 -6.76 2.14 -14.22
CA ILE A 156 -7.02 3.44 -13.59
C ILE A 156 -5.70 4.17 -13.33
N LEU A 157 -4.73 3.49 -12.69
CA LEU A 157 -3.42 4.09 -12.42
C LEU A 157 -2.61 4.32 -13.70
N GLY A 158 -2.81 3.51 -14.74
CA GLY A 158 -2.22 3.71 -16.07
C GLY A 158 -2.68 5.03 -16.70
N LEU A 159 -3.97 5.36 -16.63
CA LEU A 159 -4.47 6.67 -17.07
C LEU A 159 -3.82 7.81 -16.28
N PHE A 160 -3.67 7.66 -14.95
CA PHE A 160 -2.97 8.63 -14.12
C PHE A 160 -1.48 8.76 -14.48
N ARG A 161 -0.79 7.67 -14.80
CA ARG A 161 0.62 7.70 -15.25
C ARG A 161 0.78 8.49 -16.55
N VAL A 162 -0.10 8.26 -17.53
CA VAL A 162 -0.10 9.01 -18.80
C VAL A 162 -0.35 10.48 -18.53
N TYR A 163 -1.37 10.80 -17.72
CA TYR A 163 -1.67 12.17 -17.35
C TYR A 163 -0.50 12.86 -16.65
N TYR A 164 0.12 12.21 -15.67
CA TYR A 164 1.28 12.75 -14.96
C TYR A 164 2.46 13.00 -15.91
N ARG A 165 2.76 12.06 -16.83
CA ARG A 165 3.80 12.23 -17.86
C ARG A 165 3.53 13.44 -18.76
N VAL A 166 2.27 13.63 -19.17
CA VAL A 166 1.85 14.78 -20.00
C VAL A 166 1.91 16.08 -19.20
N ALA A 167 1.42 16.11 -17.96
CA ALA A 167 1.45 17.29 -17.10
C ALA A 167 2.89 17.76 -16.83
N LYS A 168 3.80 16.81 -16.57
CA LYS A 168 5.24 17.08 -16.41
C LYS A 168 5.86 17.64 -17.70
N TRP A 169 5.46 17.16 -18.87
CA TRP A 169 5.89 17.70 -20.16
C TRP A 169 5.52 19.18 -20.34
N PHE A 170 4.36 19.59 -19.82
CA PHE A 170 3.93 20.99 -19.81
C PHE A 170 4.43 21.79 -18.59
N SER A 171 5.40 21.27 -17.83
CA SER A 171 5.96 21.93 -16.64
C SER A 171 4.91 22.33 -15.59
N VAL A 172 3.83 21.56 -15.48
CA VAL A 172 2.86 21.74 -14.40
C VAL A 172 3.51 21.23 -13.12
N GLU A 173 3.93 22.15 -12.24
CA GLU A 173 4.43 21.81 -10.91
C GLU A 173 3.28 21.21 -10.07
N GLU A 174 3.47 19.98 -9.59
CA GLU A 174 2.57 19.27 -8.67
C GLU A 174 1.10 19.11 -9.16
N PRO A 175 0.84 18.28 -10.19
CA PRO A 175 -0.51 18.07 -10.71
C PRO A 175 -1.47 17.41 -9.70
N PHE A 176 -0.98 16.97 -8.54
CA PHE A 176 -1.77 16.26 -7.54
C PHE A 176 -1.43 16.65 -6.09
N LYS A 177 -1.77 17.87 -5.68
CA LYS A 177 -1.96 18.17 -4.24
C LYS A 177 -3.30 17.61 -3.79
N MET A 178 -3.35 16.35 -3.34
CA MET A 178 -4.49 15.91 -2.53
C MET A 178 -4.50 16.74 -1.24
N ARG A 179 -5.49 17.63 -1.10
CA ARG A 179 -5.82 18.21 0.19
C ARG A 179 -6.31 17.08 1.09
N THR A 180 -5.49 16.62 2.01
CA THR A 180 -5.93 15.83 3.18
C THR A 180 -6.67 16.76 4.13
N ASN A 181 -7.82 17.29 3.71
CA ASN A 181 -8.78 17.80 4.69
C ASN A 181 -9.32 16.56 5.38
N GLY A 182 -8.88 16.33 6.62
CA GLY A 182 -9.28 15.21 7.44
C GLY A 182 -10.78 14.99 7.33
N ILE A 183 -11.16 13.78 6.93
CA ILE A 183 -12.54 13.34 6.97
C ILE A 183 -12.96 13.45 8.43
N PRO A 184 -13.94 14.30 8.79
CA PRO A 184 -14.41 14.37 10.16
C PRO A 184 -15.00 13.01 10.51
N LYS A 185 -14.47 12.37 11.56
CA LYS A 185 -15.06 11.15 12.12
C LYS A 185 -16.55 11.44 12.41
N PRO A 186 -17.50 10.61 11.95
CA PRO A 186 -18.90 10.82 12.28
C PRO A 186 -19.08 10.63 13.79
N THR A 187 -19.11 11.75 14.51
CA THR A 187 -19.52 11.79 15.91
C THR A 187 -21.04 11.96 15.89
N GLY A 188 -21.75 10.85 16.00
CA GLY A 188 -23.21 10.87 15.98
C GLY A 188 -23.79 9.47 16.06
N ILE A 189 -24.07 9.03 17.28
CA ILE A 189 -24.95 7.89 17.53
C ILE A 189 -26.32 8.29 16.96
N ILE A 190 -26.69 7.71 15.82
CA ILE A 190 -28.05 7.81 15.29
C ILE A 190 -28.90 6.82 16.10
N VAL A 191 -29.61 7.33 17.11
CA VAL A 191 -30.68 6.58 17.77
C VAL A 191 -31.86 6.54 16.80
N LEU A 192 -32.03 5.41 16.09
CA LEU A 192 -33.22 5.16 15.29
C LEU A 192 -34.41 4.96 16.24
N ARG A 193 -35.25 6.00 16.38
CA ARG A 193 -36.60 5.85 16.97
C ARG A 193 -37.49 5.12 15.97
N THR A 194 -37.80 3.87 16.26
CA THR A 194 -38.87 3.12 15.61
C THR A 194 -40.22 3.66 16.07
N THR A 195 -40.90 4.45 15.25
CA THR A 195 -42.31 4.78 15.45
C THR A 195 -43.16 3.58 15.00
N GLN A 196 -43.62 2.77 15.95
CA GLN A 196 -44.72 1.85 15.73
C GLN A 196 -46.02 2.64 15.57
N HIS A 197 -46.59 2.65 14.36
CA HIS A 197 -47.98 3.03 14.16
C HIS A 197 -48.87 1.82 14.49
N HIS A 198 -49.43 1.81 15.70
CA HIS A 198 -50.57 0.96 16.03
C HIS A 198 -51.84 1.56 15.42
N THR A 199 -52.46 0.82 14.52
CA THR A 199 -53.82 1.03 14.03
C THR A 199 -54.81 0.66 15.13
N ALA A 200 -55.56 1.64 15.64
CA ALA A 200 -56.68 1.41 16.55
C ALA A 200 -57.99 1.44 15.75
N SER A 201 -58.63 0.28 15.69
CA SER A 201 -59.99 0.04 15.22
C SER A 201 -61.01 0.73 16.11
N HIS A 202 -61.91 1.51 15.51
CA HIS A 202 -63.09 2.06 16.17
C HIS A 202 -64.09 0.93 16.50
N ARG A 203 -64.51 0.85 17.76
CA ARG A 203 -65.72 0.14 18.17
C ARG A 203 -66.61 1.09 18.97
N LEU A 204 -67.84 1.19 18.52
CA LEU A 204 -68.98 1.80 19.20
C LEU A 204 -69.22 1.09 20.54
N ASP A 205 -69.63 1.82 21.57
CA ASP A 205 -70.95 1.64 22.18
C ASP A 205 -71.21 2.73 23.25
N ASP A 206 -72.49 3.10 23.28
CA ASP A 206 -73.17 4.04 24.16
C ASP A 206 -73.01 3.74 25.67
N GLU A 207 -73.06 4.76 26.54
CA GLU A 207 -74.27 5.15 27.30
C GLU A 207 -73.95 6.02 28.56
N HIS A 208 -74.71 7.12 28.67
CA HIS A 208 -75.33 7.70 29.87
C HIS A 208 -74.65 8.77 30.78
N ARG A 209 -75.49 9.80 31.03
CA ARG A 209 -75.58 10.82 32.12
C ARG A 209 -74.65 12.04 32.03
N VAL A 210 -75.11 13.30 32.02
CA VAL A 210 -76.33 13.98 32.55
C VAL A 210 -76.70 15.14 31.62
#